data_AF-A0A0F7PAR4-F1
#
_entry.id   AF-A0A0F7PAR4-F1
#
_cell.length_a   1.000
_cell.length_b   1.000
_cell.length_c   1.000
_cell.angle_alpha   90.00
_cell.angle_beta   90.00
_cell.angle_gamma   90.00
#
_symmetry.space_group_name_H-M   'P 1'
#
loop_
_entity.id
_entity.type
_entity.pdbx_description
1 polymer ?
#
loop_
_entity_poly.entity_id
_entity_poly.type
_entity_poly.pdbx_seq_one_letter_code
_entity_poly.pdbx_strand_id
1 'polypeptide(L)'
;MPSHSRTRAVSPVVGTILLILLTILLVGVIGTVVGGTAALDPSATQAVVVSASADDSGTITLEHQGGPPIDVSAVAVHVSVDGRPLEEQPPVPFFSASGFEPGPTGAFNSASDGELTVGEMASVTVAGTNAPAIDAGSTVTVRISQENQLIASAETSVDGGASDGDEG
;
A
#
# COMPACT_ATOMS: atom_id res chain seq x y z
N MET A 1 -53.96 -34.42 -7.37
CA MET A 1 -52.52 -34.67 -7.10
C MET A 1 -52.04 -33.60 -6.13
N PRO A 2 -51.58 -33.93 -4.92
CA PRO A 2 -51.00 -32.95 -4.01
C PRO A 2 -49.49 -32.81 -4.30
N SER A 3 -49.01 -31.60 -4.52
CA SER A 3 -47.58 -31.28 -4.40
C SER A 3 -47.33 -30.76 -2.98
N HIS A 4 -46.52 -31.51 -2.21
CA HIS A 4 -46.09 -31.12 -0.89
C HIS A 4 -45.17 -29.89 -0.98
N SER A 5 -45.60 -28.74 -0.45
CA SER A 5 -44.69 -27.64 -0.11
C SER A 5 -44.42 -27.67 1.39
N ARG A 6 -43.34 -28.38 1.77
CA ARG A 6 -42.80 -28.36 3.13
C ARG A 6 -42.11 -27.01 3.35
N THR A 7 -42.85 -25.99 3.76
CA THR A 7 -42.25 -24.73 4.20
C THR A 7 -41.63 -24.95 5.58
N ARG A 8 -40.31 -25.12 5.61
CA ARG A 8 -39.52 -25.35 6.82
C ARG A 8 -39.65 -24.12 7.71
N ALA A 9 -40.33 -24.28 8.85
CA ALA A 9 -40.22 -23.35 9.95
C ALA A 9 -38.77 -23.39 10.43
N VAL A 10 -38.00 -22.35 10.10
CA VAL A 10 -36.67 -22.14 10.67
C VAL A 10 -36.87 -21.91 12.17
N SER A 11 -36.35 -22.84 12.97
CA SER A 11 -36.40 -22.74 14.42
C SER A 11 -35.73 -21.44 14.86
N PRO A 12 -36.33 -20.63 15.75
CA PRO A 12 -35.76 -19.39 16.25
C PRO A 12 -34.29 -19.56 16.70
N VAL A 13 -33.98 -20.72 17.28
CA VAL A 13 -32.63 -21.08 17.73
C VAL A 13 -31.65 -21.20 16.55
N VAL A 14 -32.05 -21.81 15.44
CA VAL A 14 -31.22 -21.95 14.24
C VAL A 14 -30.97 -20.59 13.58
N GLY A 15 -32.00 -19.73 13.55
CA GLY A 15 -31.84 -18.35 13.08
C GLY A 15 -30.86 -17.55 13.94
N THR A 16 -30.90 -17.74 15.27
CA THR A 16 -30.01 -17.05 16.20
C THR A 16 -28.56 -17.50 16.04
N ILE A 17 -28.33 -18.81 15.89
CA ILE A 17 -26.98 -19.35 15.63
C ILE A 17 -26.43 -18.82 14.31
N LEU A 18 -27.25 -18.80 13.25
CA LEU A 18 -26.84 -18.26 11.95
C LEU A 18 -26.50 -16.76 12.04
N LEU A 19 -27.31 -15.99 12.77
CA LEU A 19 -27.07 -14.55 12.96
C LEU A 19 -25.78 -14.28 13.73
N ILE A 20 -25.49 -15.06 14.79
CA ILE A 20 -24.24 -14.96 15.57
C ILE A 20 -23.03 -15.28 14.69
N LEU A 21 -23.10 -16.32 13.86
CA LEU A 21 -22.02 -16.66 12.93
C LEU A 21 -21.77 -15.53 11.91
N LEU A 22 -22.84 -14.92 11.39
CA LEU A 22 -22.73 -13.83 10.44
C LEU A 22 -22.18 -12.56 11.09
N THR A 23 -22.57 -12.23 12.33
CA THR A 23 -22.01 -11.08 13.05
C THR A 23 -20.56 -11.31 13.46
N ILE A 24 -20.17 -12.54 13.84
CA ILE A 24 -18.74 -12.87 14.06
C ILE A 24 -17.95 -12.68 12.76
N LEU A 25 -18.48 -13.13 11.61
CA LEU A 25 -17.86 -12.91 10.31
C LEU A 25 -17.75 -11.41 9.98
N LEU A 26 -18.81 -10.64 10.20
CA LEU A 26 -18.85 -9.22 9.89
C LEU A 26 -17.96 -8.38 10.83
N VAL A 27 -17.91 -8.72 12.12
CA VAL A 27 -16.98 -8.12 13.09
C VAL A 27 -15.53 -8.47 12.76
N GLY A 28 -15.27 -9.67 12.24
CA GLY A 28 -13.95 -10.05 11.72
C GLY A 28 -13.50 -9.24 10.49
N VAL A 29 -14.44 -8.66 9.74
CA VAL A 29 -14.14 -7.82 8.55
C VAL A 29 -13.91 -6.35 8.92
N ILE A 30 -14.37 -5.88 10.09
CA ILE A 30 -14.14 -4.50 10.55
C ILE A 30 -12.72 -4.34 11.14
N GLY A 31 -11.90 -5.40 11.11
CA GLY A 31 -10.54 -5.44 11.63
C GLY A 31 -9.46 -5.78 10.59
N THR A 32 -9.63 -5.38 9.32
CA THR A 32 -8.54 -5.31 8.33
C THR A 32 -8.04 -3.87 8.22
N VAL A 33 -7.39 -3.36 9.28
CA VAL A 33 -5.92 -3.30 9.43
C VAL A 33 -5.37 -1.97 8.91
N VAL A 34 -5.51 -0.96 9.76
CA VAL A 34 -4.45 0.05 9.91
C VAL A 34 -3.20 -0.71 10.38
N GLY A 35 -2.21 -0.88 9.50
CA GLY A 35 -0.91 -1.50 9.82
C GLY A 35 -0.88 -3.03 9.73
N GLY A 36 -0.49 -3.56 8.57
CA GLY A 36 -0.33 -4.99 8.29
C GLY A 36 0.24 -5.76 9.49
N THR A 37 -0.48 -6.81 9.93
CA THR A 37 0.12 -7.81 10.81
C THR A 37 1.12 -8.63 10.01
N ALA A 38 2.30 -8.05 9.74
CA ALA A 38 3.50 -8.84 9.68
C ALA A 38 3.67 -9.46 11.07
N ALA A 39 3.92 -10.76 11.12
CA ALA A 39 4.32 -11.43 12.34
C ALA A 39 5.40 -10.57 13.02
N LEU A 40 5.19 -10.21 14.28
CA LEU A 40 6.19 -9.52 15.08
C LEU A 40 7.36 -10.50 15.28
N ASP A 41 8.29 -10.52 14.33
CA ASP A 41 9.60 -11.11 14.53
C ASP A 41 10.25 -10.37 15.70
N PRO A 42 10.62 -11.05 16.80
CA PRO A 42 11.13 -10.42 18.01
C PRO A 42 12.57 -9.86 17.87
N SER A 43 13.10 -9.76 16.66
CA SER A 43 14.30 -8.97 16.38
C SER A 43 13.85 -7.55 16.06
N ALA A 44 13.60 -6.75 17.09
CA ALA A 44 13.10 -5.39 16.98
C ALA A 44 14.15 -4.47 16.33
N THR A 45 14.21 -4.52 15.00
CA THR A 45 14.67 -3.42 14.17
C THR A 45 13.79 -2.23 14.51
N GLN A 46 14.41 -1.11 14.89
CA GLN A 46 13.71 0.08 15.34
C GLN A 46 12.59 0.42 14.34
N ALA A 47 11.34 0.48 14.82
CA ALA A 47 10.19 0.68 13.97
C ALA A 47 10.30 2.04 13.26
N VAL A 48 10.36 2.00 11.93
CA VAL A 48 10.29 3.19 11.08
C VAL A 48 8.84 3.38 10.65
N VAL A 49 8.33 4.59 10.81
CA VAL A 49 6.98 4.98 10.42
C VAL A 49 7.09 5.81 9.15
N VAL A 50 6.41 5.37 8.11
CA VAL A 50 6.34 6.09 6.83
C VAL A 50 4.89 6.22 6.39
N SER A 51 4.59 7.30 5.69
CA SER A 51 3.34 7.48 4.93
C SER A 51 3.65 7.51 3.45
N ALA A 52 2.67 7.14 2.62
CA ALA A 52 2.76 7.25 1.17
C ALA A 52 1.54 7.99 0.60
N SER A 53 1.77 8.74 -0.46
CA SER A 53 0.73 9.28 -1.34
C SER A 53 1.03 8.89 -2.78
N ALA A 54 -0.01 8.72 -3.58
CA ALA A 54 0.11 8.42 -5.00
C ALA A 54 -0.94 9.21 -5.79
N ASP A 55 -0.56 9.67 -6.97
CA ASP A 55 -1.45 10.36 -7.91
C ASP A 55 -1.59 9.59 -9.23
N ASP A 56 -2.55 10.02 -10.06
CA ASP A 56 -2.86 9.43 -11.36
C ASP A 56 -1.79 9.71 -12.44
N SER A 57 -0.77 10.53 -12.13
CA SER A 57 0.42 10.68 -12.96
C SER A 57 1.45 9.56 -12.73
N GLY A 58 1.19 8.67 -11.77
CA GLY A 58 2.11 7.60 -11.37
C GLY A 58 3.19 8.07 -10.40
N THR A 59 3.08 9.28 -9.84
CA THR A 59 4.02 9.77 -8.83
C THR A 59 3.67 9.18 -7.48
N ILE A 60 4.64 8.52 -6.86
CA ILE A 60 4.56 7.95 -5.53
C ILE A 60 5.50 8.76 -4.64
N THR A 61 4.95 9.39 -3.60
CA THR A 61 5.72 10.12 -2.60
C THR A 61 5.69 9.37 -1.29
N LEU A 62 6.87 9.19 -0.69
CA LEU A 62 7.05 8.61 0.62
C LEU A 62 7.51 9.71 1.58
N GLU A 63 6.90 9.78 2.76
CA GLU A 63 7.28 10.69 3.84
C GLU A 63 7.70 9.89 5.07
N HIS A 64 8.81 10.27 5.68
CA HIS A 64 9.27 9.67 6.93
C HIS A 64 8.62 10.37 8.12
N GLN A 65 7.85 9.63 8.90
CA GLN A 65 7.05 10.15 10.02
C GLN A 65 7.70 9.91 11.39
N GLY A 66 8.58 8.92 11.50
CA GLY A 66 9.15 8.54 12.79
C GLY A 66 10.10 7.36 12.72
N GLY A 67 10.96 7.23 13.74
CA GLY A 67 12.01 6.22 13.79
C GLY A 67 13.38 6.75 13.34
N PRO A 68 14.39 5.87 13.22
CA PRO A 68 15.72 6.26 12.77
C PRO A 68 15.76 6.76 11.32
N PRO A 69 16.78 7.54 10.94
CA PRO A 69 17.07 7.85 9.53
C PRO A 69 17.18 6.57 8.68
N ILE A 70 16.72 6.65 7.45
CA ILE A 70 16.85 5.58 6.47
C ILE A 70 17.97 5.96 5.49
N ASP A 71 19.04 5.17 5.46
CA ASP A 71 20.02 5.22 4.37
C ASP A 71 19.43 4.51 3.15
N VAL A 72 19.05 5.28 2.14
CA VAL A 72 18.40 4.78 0.92
C VAL A 72 19.32 3.84 0.14
N SER A 73 20.64 3.98 0.25
CA SER A 73 21.60 3.10 -0.41
C SER A 73 21.70 1.70 0.22
N ALA A 74 21.20 1.56 1.46
CA ALA A 74 21.23 0.33 2.24
C ALA A 74 19.88 -0.41 2.27
N VAL A 75 18.87 0.07 1.54
CA VAL A 75 17.52 -0.51 1.53
C VAL A 75 17.03 -0.83 0.12
N ALA A 76 16.11 -1.79 0.04
CA ALA A 76 15.35 -2.08 -1.16
C ALA A 76 13.93 -1.53 -1.01
N VAL A 77 13.50 -0.74 -1.99
CA VAL A 77 12.12 -0.24 -2.09
C VAL A 77 11.35 -1.14 -3.06
N HIS A 78 10.23 -1.67 -2.59
CA HIS A 78 9.34 -2.51 -3.36
C HIS A 78 7.96 -1.87 -3.48
N VAL A 79 7.48 -1.72 -4.72
CA VAL A 79 6.19 -1.14 -5.05
C VAL A 79 5.28 -2.19 -5.66
N SER A 80 4.03 -2.21 -5.21
CA SER A 80 2.95 -3.02 -5.77
C SER A 80 1.70 -2.18 -6.00
N VAL A 81 0.96 -2.48 -7.07
CA VAL A 81 -0.33 -1.85 -7.40
C VAL A 81 -1.39 -2.94 -7.42
N ASP A 82 -2.46 -2.75 -6.64
CA ASP A 82 -3.53 -3.72 -6.43
C ASP A 82 -3.01 -5.12 -6.06
N GLY A 83 -1.97 -5.15 -5.21
CA GLY A 83 -1.32 -6.37 -4.76
C GLY A 83 -0.42 -7.06 -5.79
N ARG A 84 -0.25 -6.49 -6.99
CA ARG A 84 0.68 -6.98 -8.02
C ARG A 84 1.97 -6.15 -7.97
N PRO A 85 3.16 -6.77 -7.84
CA PRO A 85 4.41 -6.03 -7.89
C PRO A 85 4.60 -5.38 -9.26
N LEU A 86 5.20 -4.18 -9.29
CA LEU A 86 5.70 -3.60 -10.53
C LEU A 86 6.70 -4.55 -11.20
N GLU A 87 6.66 -4.63 -12.53
CA GLU A 87 7.61 -5.40 -13.33
C GLU A 87 9.03 -4.88 -13.14
N GLU A 88 9.20 -3.56 -13.14
CA GLU A 88 10.45 -2.89 -12.78
C GLU A 88 10.31 -2.23 -11.41
N GLN A 89 11.20 -2.58 -10.48
CA GLN A 89 11.24 -2.02 -9.12
C GLN A 89 12.22 -0.84 -9.07
N PRO A 90 11.95 0.20 -8.27
CA PRO A 90 12.78 1.40 -8.26
C PRO A 90 14.18 1.08 -7.68
N PRO A 91 15.27 1.25 -8.45
CA PRO A 91 16.61 0.93 -8.00
C PRO A 91 17.18 2.11 -7.19
N VAL A 92 16.59 2.40 -6.04
CA VAL A 92 16.99 3.56 -5.24
C VAL A 92 18.39 3.40 -4.62
N PRO A 93 19.18 4.49 -4.52
CA PRO A 93 18.94 5.78 -5.17
C PRO A 93 19.29 5.74 -6.67
N PHE A 94 18.59 6.52 -7.49
CA PHE A 94 18.85 6.60 -8.94
C PHE A 94 18.66 8.01 -9.50
N PHE A 95 19.11 8.22 -10.74
CA PHE A 95 18.76 9.40 -11.54
C PHE A 95 17.84 9.03 -12.70
N SER A 96 18.10 7.89 -13.35
CA SER A 96 17.26 7.34 -14.42
C SER A 96 17.27 5.81 -14.33
N ALA A 97 16.11 5.19 -14.52
CA ALA A 97 15.92 3.75 -14.41
C ALA A 97 14.82 3.28 -15.37
N SER A 98 14.90 2.03 -15.82
CA SER A 98 13.84 1.41 -16.63
C SER A 98 12.52 1.38 -15.87
N GLY A 99 11.41 1.73 -16.53
CA GLY A 99 10.08 1.73 -15.91
C GLY A 99 9.81 2.94 -14.99
N PHE A 100 10.70 3.93 -14.94
CA PHE A 100 10.53 5.16 -14.14
C PHE A 100 10.90 6.40 -14.96
N GLU A 101 10.20 7.50 -14.70
CA GLU A 101 10.60 8.80 -15.23
C GLU A 101 11.93 9.24 -14.58
N PRO A 102 12.82 9.91 -15.33
CA PRO A 102 14.07 10.42 -14.77
C PRO A 102 13.84 11.50 -13.71
N GLY A 103 14.78 11.58 -12.76
CA GLY A 103 14.81 12.61 -11.73
C GLY A 103 13.84 12.34 -10.57
N PRO A 104 13.99 11.23 -9.82
CA PRO A 104 13.33 11.10 -8.53
C PRO A 104 13.73 12.24 -7.59
N THR A 105 12.97 12.47 -6.52
CA THR A 105 13.23 13.58 -5.58
C THR A 105 13.67 13.10 -4.20
N GLY A 106 14.23 14.01 -3.42
CA GLY A 106 14.71 13.73 -2.06
C GLY A 106 15.77 12.63 -2.05
N ALA A 107 15.75 11.81 -1.01
CA ALA A 107 16.70 10.73 -0.77
C ALA A 107 16.71 9.63 -1.86
N PHE A 108 15.67 9.54 -2.70
CA PHE A 108 15.65 8.61 -3.83
C PHE A 108 16.50 9.07 -5.03
N ASN A 109 16.89 10.34 -5.06
CA ASN A 109 17.80 10.87 -6.08
C ASN A 109 19.25 10.54 -5.75
N SER A 110 19.98 9.93 -6.69
CA SER A 110 21.41 9.63 -6.52
C SER A 110 22.31 10.86 -6.37
N ALA A 111 21.80 12.06 -6.67
CA ALA A 111 22.50 13.32 -6.42
C ALA A 111 22.24 13.92 -5.03
N SER A 112 21.37 13.30 -4.22
CA SER A 112 21.13 13.68 -2.83
C SER A 112 22.21 13.10 -1.89
N ASP A 113 22.09 13.38 -0.59
CA ASP A 113 22.89 12.74 0.46
C ASP A 113 22.43 11.29 0.76
N GLY A 114 21.29 10.85 0.23
CA GLY A 114 20.77 9.49 0.37
C GLY A 114 20.18 9.18 1.74
N GLU A 115 20.05 10.15 2.64
CA GLU A 115 19.38 9.97 3.93
C GLU A 115 17.95 10.49 3.87
N LEU A 116 17.00 9.68 4.34
CA LEU A 116 15.61 10.10 4.57
C LEU A 116 15.36 10.20 6.08
N THR A 117 15.14 11.42 6.56
CA THR A 117 14.90 11.71 7.98
C THR A 117 13.46 12.17 8.23
N VAL A 118 13.05 12.22 9.50
CA VAL A 118 11.68 12.56 9.91
C VAL A 118 11.27 13.93 9.35
N GLY A 119 10.14 13.97 8.65
CA GLY A 119 9.57 15.15 8.00
C GLY A 119 10.06 15.36 6.57
N GLU A 120 11.00 14.54 6.08
CA GLU A 120 11.45 14.59 4.70
C GLU A 120 10.63 13.68 3.80
N MET A 121 10.59 14.06 2.52
CA MET A 121 9.88 13.35 1.48
C MET A 121 10.85 12.92 0.36
N ALA A 122 10.59 11.75 -0.21
CA ALA A 122 11.24 11.29 -1.42
C ALA A 122 10.18 10.74 -2.39
N SER A 123 10.35 11.00 -3.68
CA SER A 123 9.38 10.56 -4.68
C SER A 123 10.02 9.90 -5.90
N VAL A 124 9.26 8.98 -6.50
CA VAL A 124 9.52 8.38 -7.80
C VAL A 124 8.27 8.52 -8.67
N THR A 125 8.44 8.63 -9.98
CA THR A 125 7.32 8.62 -10.92
C THR A 125 7.43 7.39 -11.80
N VAL A 126 6.41 6.54 -11.78
CA VAL A 126 6.35 5.31 -12.58
C VAL A 126 6.05 5.69 -14.03
N ALA A 127 6.89 5.24 -14.95
CA ALA A 127 6.68 5.49 -16.37
C ALA A 127 5.58 4.57 -16.94
N GLY A 128 4.89 5.02 -17.98
CA GLY A 128 3.88 4.21 -18.69
C GLY A 128 4.44 2.96 -19.39
N THR A 129 5.76 2.76 -19.37
CA THR A 129 6.44 1.55 -19.84
C THR A 129 6.55 0.46 -18.77
N ASN A 130 6.18 0.75 -17.53
CA ASN A 130 6.11 -0.21 -16.43
C ASN A 130 4.68 -0.76 -16.31
N ALA A 131 4.54 -1.89 -15.64
CA ALA A 131 3.25 -2.50 -15.38
C ALA A 131 3.21 -3.12 -13.98
N PRO A 132 2.04 -3.26 -13.35
CA PRO A 132 0.74 -2.69 -13.74
C PRO A 132 0.74 -1.14 -13.77
N ALA A 133 -0.18 -0.56 -14.55
CA ALA A 133 -0.41 0.88 -14.56
C ALA A 133 -0.97 1.36 -13.20
N ILE A 134 -0.69 2.62 -12.86
CA ILE A 134 -1.25 3.31 -11.70
C ILE A 134 -2.39 4.19 -12.21
N ASP A 135 -3.63 3.76 -11.96
CA ASP A 135 -4.83 4.48 -12.33
C ASP A 135 -5.53 5.06 -11.09
N ALA A 136 -6.38 6.06 -11.28
CA ALA A 136 -7.27 6.57 -10.24
C ALA A 136 -8.03 5.43 -9.53
N GLY A 137 -7.96 5.41 -8.19
CA GLY A 137 -8.57 4.36 -7.36
C GLY A 137 -7.73 3.09 -7.18
N SER A 138 -6.55 2.99 -7.80
CA SER A 138 -5.62 1.87 -7.54
C SER A 138 -5.10 1.92 -6.11
N THR A 139 -4.80 0.76 -5.54
CA THR A 139 -4.11 0.68 -4.24
C THR A 139 -2.61 0.50 -4.44
N VAL A 140 -1.81 1.46 -3.99
CA VAL A 140 -0.34 1.41 -4.06
C VAL A 140 0.21 1.03 -2.68
N THR A 141 0.99 -0.06 -2.65
CA THR A 141 1.71 -0.51 -1.46
C THR A 141 3.21 -0.31 -1.69
N VAL A 142 3.87 0.39 -0.76
CA VAL A 142 5.32 0.59 -0.74
C VAL A 142 5.90 -0.16 0.47
N ARG A 143 6.91 -0.99 0.24
CA ARG A 143 7.64 -1.74 1.27
C ARG A 143 9.12 -1.40 1.21
N ILE A 144 9.71 -1.17 2.38
CA ILE A 144 11.13 -0.87 2.51
C ILE A 144 11.78 -1.98 3.31
N SER A 145 12.79 -2.61 2.73
CA SER A 145 13.49 -3.74 3.35
C SER A 145 14.98 -3.45 3.46
N GLN A 146 15.58 -3.77 4.59
CA GLN A 146 17.03 -3.76 4.80
C GLN A 146 17.47 -5.20 5.03
N GLU A 147 18.46 -5.69 4.28
CA GLU A 147 18.97 -7.07 4.43
C GLU A 147 17.86 -8.14 4.45
N ASN A 148 16.88 -8.02 3.54
CA ASN A 148 15.69 -8.88 3.46
C ASN A 148 14.70 -8.80 4.64
N GLN A 149 14.92 -7.92 5.60
CA GLN A 149 13.97 -7.63 6.68
C GLN A 149 13.12 -6.41 6.33
N LEU A 150 11.80 -6.55 6.42
CA LEU A 150 10.89 -5.41 6.27
C LEU A 150 11.08 -4.45 7.45
N ILE A 151 11.46 -3.21 7.16
CA ILE A 151 11.66 -2.17 8.20
C ILE A 151 10.53 -1.14 8.21
N ALA A 152 9.84 -0.96 7.08
CA ALA A 152 8.70 -0.05 6.95
C ALA A 152 7.76 -0.49 5.80
N SER A 153 6.49 -0.14 5.93
CA SER A 153 5.52 -0.29 4.84
C SER A 153 4.45 0.80 4.91
N ALA A 154 4.06 1.33 3.76
CA ALA A 154 2.93 2.23 3.60
C ALA A 154 1.99 1.72 2.51
N GLU A 155 0.72 2.06 2.64
CA GLU A 155 -0.31 1.78 1.65
C GLU A 155 -1.16 3.03 1.46
N THR A 156 -1.55 3.29 0.23
CA THR A 156 -2.35 4.45 -0.13
C THR A 156 -3.22 4.13 -1.34
N SER A 157 -4.32 4.88 -1.50
CA SER A 157 -5.14 4.83 -2.70
C SER A 157 -4.75 6.00 -3.61
N VAL A 158 -4.73 5.76 -4.91
CA VAL A 158 -4.50 6.82 -5.89
C VAL A 158 -5.71 7.74 -5.89
N ASP A 159 -5.50 8.99 -5.53
CA ASP A 159 -6.56 9.99 -5.58
C ASP A 159 -6.96 10.20 -7.04
N GLY A 160 -8.17 9.75 -7.38
CA GLY A 160 -8.81 10.17 -8.61
C GLY A 160 -9.20 11.62 -8.44
N GLY A 161 -8.46 12.54 -9.06
CA GLY A 161 -8.90 13.92 -9.18
C GLY A 161 -10.32 13.91 -9.73
N ALA A 162 -11.30 14.27 -8.89
CA ALA A 162 -12.63 14.57 -9.37
C ALA A 162 -12.45 15.68 -10.41
N SER A 163 -12.56 15.31 -11.68
CA SER A 163 -12.83 16.25 -12.74
C SER A 163 -14.26 16.73 -12.51
N ASP A 164 -14.41 17.67 -11.58
CA ASP A 164 -15.58 18.52 -11.52
C ASP A 164 -15.58 19.32 -12.83
N GLY A 165 -16.25 18.73 -13.84
CA GLY A 165 -16.63 19.41 -15.04
C GLY A 165 -17.62 20.50 -14.68
N ASP A 166 -17.13 21.70 -14.43
CA ASP A 166 -17.92 22.91 -14.51
C ASP A 166 -18.13 23.21 -16.00
N GLU A 167 -19.20 22.64 -16.58
CA GLU A 167 -19.76 23.14 -17.82
C GLU A 167 -20.45 24.48 -17.53
N GLY A 168 -19.82 25.58 -17.96
CA GLY A 168 -20.40 26.92 -18.05
C GLY A 168 -20.63 27.36 -19.48
#